data_AF-A0A9P6A786-F1
#
_entry.id   AF-A0A9P6A786-F1
#
_cell.length_a   1.000
_cell.length_b   1.000
_cell.length_c   1.000
_cell.angle_alpha   90.00
_cell.angle_beta   90.00
_cell.angle_gamma   90.00
#
_symmetry.space_group_name_H-M   'P 1'
#
loop_
_entity.id
_entity.type
_entity.pdbx_description
1 polymer ?
#
loop_
_entity_poly.entity_id
_entity_poly.type
_entity_poly.pdbx_seq_one_letter_code
_entity_poly.pdbx_strand_id
1 'polypeptide(L)'
;GKDALFQCPQCFDPQLFCQDCIVLLHQALQLHVVEIWNSRFFQRCSLRSLGLQFQLGHPIGEPCLNPKPANKDEFVVIASHGIISINLDYCACLSAADPSIQLLQSRLFPATTINPQTAATFDVLHLFQLLTFGSKVSGFEFYHSLA
;
A
#
# COMPACT_ATOMS: atom_id res chain seq x y z
N GLY A 1 24.66 4.90 -15.79
CA GLY A 1 23.62 3.98 -15.27
C GLY A 1 23.08 4.59 -14.00
N LYS A 2 21.79 4.44 -13.70
CA LYS A 2 21.23 4.92 -12.43
C LYS A 2 21.78 4.05 -11.28
N ASP A 3 22.10 4.66 -10.15
CA ASP A 3 22.67 3.94 -9.00
C ASP A 3 21.66 2.95 -8.42
N ALA A 4 22.10 1.71 -8.18
CA ALA A 4 21.31 0.65 -7.58
C ALA A 4 21.47 0.70 -6.06
N LEU A 5 20.56 1.40 -5.38
CA LEU A 5 20.62 1.67 -3.94
C LEU A 5 19.43 1.09 -3.16
N PHE A 6 18.41 0.57 -3.86
CA PHE A 6 17.15 0.16 -3.25
C PHE A 6 17.01 -1.35 -3.17
N GLN A 7 16.44 -1.85 -2.08
CA GLN A 7 16.04 -3.26 -1.94
C GLN A 7 14.63 -3.36 -1.37
N CYS A 8 14.01 -4.53 -1.51
CA CYS A 8 12.78 -4.85 -0.80
C CYS A 8 12.98 -6.08 0.09
N PRO A 9 12.99 -5.93 1.43
CA PRO A 9 13.15 -7.07 2.34
C PRO A 9 11.94 -8.03 2.35
N GLN A 10 10.83 -7.64 1.73
CA GLN A 10 9.63 -8.47 1.60
C GLN A 10 9.59 -9.30 0.32
N CYS A 11 10.44 -8.97 -0.65
CA CYS A 11 10.60 -9.76 -1.87
C CYS A 11 11.62 -10.89 -1.63
N PHE A 12 11.47 -12.00 -2.36
CA PHE A 12 12.46 -13.08 -2.34
C PHE A 12 13.75 -12.74 -3.09
N ASP A 13 13.73 -11.68 -3.90
CA ASP A 13 14.89 -11.20 -4.64
C ASP A 13 15.77 -10.30 -3.76
N PRO A 14 17.02 -10.71 -3.44
CA PRO A 14 17.92 -9.95 -2.57
C PRO A 14 18.73 -8.87 -3.33
N GLN A 15 18.50 -8.66 -4.62
CA GLN A 15 19.28 -7.72 -5.41
C GLN A 15 18.97 -6.25 -5.08
N LEU A 16 19.95 -5.38 -5.36
CA LEU A 16 19.76 -3.93 -5.33
C LEU A 16 19.27 -3.44 -6.70
N PHE A 17 18.32 -2.51 -6.66
CA PHE A 17 17.68 -1.91 -7.82
C PHE A 17 17.86 -0.39 -7.81
N CYS A 18 17.81 0.23 -8.98
CA CYS A 18 17.61 1.67 -9.06
C CYS A 18 16.14 2.03 -8.71
N GLN A 19 15.87 3.32 -8.50
CA GLN A 19 14.53 3.79 -8.14
C GLN A 19 13.45 3.37 -9.14
N ASP A 20 13.69 3.47 -10.45
CA ASP A 20 12.63 3.10 -11.41
C ASP A 20 12.41 1.59 -11.46
N CYS A 21 13.49 0.81 -11.39
CA CYS A 21 13.39 -0.65 -11.39
C CYS A 21 12.59 -1.15 -10.19
N ILE A 22 12.86 -0.61 -8.99
CA ILE A 22 12.12 -1.03 -7.79
C ILE A 22 10.66 -0.61 -7.87
N VAL A 23 10.36 0.61 -8.36
CA VAL A 23 8.98 1.07 -8.55
C VAL A 23 8.24 0.21 -9.57
N LEU A 24 8.89 -0.16 -10.69
CA LEU A 24 8.31 -1.00 -11.73
C LEU A 24 8.01 -2.42 -11.22
N LEU A 25 8.95 -3.04 -10.49
CA LEU A 25 8.76 -4.37 -9.91
C LEU A 25 7.64 -4.40 -8.87
N HIS A 26 7.39 -3.30 -8.17
CA HIS A 26 6.38 -3.22 -7.11
C HIS A 26 5.03 -2.67 -7.58
N GLN A 27 4.78 -2.55 -8.88
CA GLN A 27 3.46 -2.14 -9.40
C GLN A 27 2.33 -3.06 -8.91
N ALA A 28 2.59 -4.35 -8.70
CA ALA A 28 1.62 -5.31 -8.15
C ALA A 28 1.75 -5.54 -6.64
N LEU A 29 2.81 -5.01 -6.02
CA LEU A 29 3.20 -5.22 -4.63
C LEU A 29 3.29 -3.87 -3.90
N GLN A 30 2.27 -3.04 -4.10
CA GLN A 30 2.27 -1.62 -3.77
C GLN A 30 2.31 -1.33 -2.26
N LEU A 31 2.03 -2.34 -1.44
CA LEU A 31 2.08 -2.25 0.02
C LEU A 31 3.43 -2.64 0.61
N HIS A 32 4.39 -3.12 -0.20
CA HIS A 32 5.72 -3.43 0.34
C HIS A 32 6.45 -2.15 0.80
N VAL A 33 7.18 -2.30 1.89
CA VAL A 33 8.15 -1.33 2.40
C VAL A 33 9.49 -1.67 1.78
N VAL A 34 10.13 -0.64 1.24
CA VAL A 34 11.43 -0.76 0.58
C VAL A 34 12.49 -0.06 1.41
N GLU A 35 13.76 -0.33 1.14
CA GLU A 35 14.87 0.26 1.87
C GLU A 35 15.87 0.86 0.90
N ILE A 36 16.48 1.98 1.30
CA ILE A 36 17.55 2.65 0.56
C ILE A 36 18.86 2.55 1.32
N TRP A 37 19.94 2.22 0.63
CA TRP A 37 21.29 2.28 1.16
C TRP A 37 21.76 3.74 1.27
N ASN A 38 21.88 4.26 2.49
CA ASN A 38 22.30 5.66 2.76
C ASN A 38 23.81 5.81 3.01
N SER A 39 24.62 4.85 2.55
CA SER A 39 26.07 4.72 2.83
C SER A 39 26.45 4.24 4.23
N ARG A 40 25.49 4.10 5.16
CA ARG A 40 25.73 3.57 6.52
C ARG A 40 24.89 2.34 6.83
N PHE A 41 23.60 2.40 6.53
CA PHE A 41 22.65 1.33 6.78
C PHE A 41 21.49 1.41 5.77
N PHE A 42 20.68 0.35 5.74
CA PHE A 42 19.42 0.34 4.99
C PHE A 42 18.34 1.09 5.77
N GLN A 43 17.92 2.22 5.22
CA GLN A 43 16.86 3.03 5.80
C GLN A 43 15.55 2.70 5.12
N ARG A 44 14.51 2.41 5.91
CA ARG A 44 13.14 2.22 5.39
C ARG A 44 12.66 3.46 4.64
N CYS A 45 12.04 3.23 3.49
CA CYS A 45 11.34 4.22 2.70
C CYS A 45 10.07 3.60 2.12
N SER A 46 9.10 4.44 1.75
CA SER A 46 7.85 3.99 1.16
C SER A 46 7.93 4.06 -0.36
N LEU A 47 7.29 3.13 -1.06
CA LEU A 47 7.11 3.22 -2.51
C LEU A 47 6.42 4.52 -2.93
N ARG A 48 5.56 5.06 -2.05
CA ARG A 48 4.97 6.39 -2.14
C ARG A 48 6.03 7.49 -2.32
N SER A 49 7.05 7.50 -1.45
CA SER A 49 8.14 8.49 -1.51
C SER A 49 9.00 8.37 -2.76
N LEU A 50 8.99 7.19 -3.39
CA LEU A 50 9.68 6.92 -4.67
C LEU A 50 8.81 7.25 -5.90
N GLY A 51 7.56 7.67 -5.70
CA GLY A 51 6.65 8.10 -6.75
C GLY A 51 5.65 7.04 -7.23
N LEU A 52 5.57 5.87 -6.59
CA LEU A 52 4.56 4.86 -6.95
C LEU A 52 3.15 5.37 -6.64
N GLN A 53 2.26 5.24 -7.63
CA GLN A 53 0.85 5.60 -7.53
C GLN A 53 0.00 4.32 -7.53
N PHE A 54 -0.90 4.20 -6.56
CA PHE A 54 -1.89 3.13 -6.49
C PHE A 54 -3.12 3.57 -7.28
N GLN A 55 -3.19 3.19 -8.55
CA GLN A 55 -4.37 3.40 -9.40
C GLN A 55 -5.45 2.34 -9.13
N LEU A 56 -6.64 2.77 -8.74
CA LEU A 56 -7.82 1.90 -8.62
C LEU A 56 -8.63 1.87 -9.92
N GLY A 57 -9.50 0.85 -10.04
CA GLY A 57 -10.48 0.73 -11.12
C GLY A 57 -9.94 0.28 -12.47
N HIS A 58 -8.64 -0.01 -12.56
CA HIS A 58 -7.97 -0.53 -13.75
C HIS A 58 -7.01 -1.68 -13.38
N PRO A 59 -6.69 -2.59 -14.32
CA PRO A 59 -5.63 -3.58 -14.13
C PRO A 59 -4.28 -2.93 -13.79
N ILE A 60 -3.45 -3.67 -13.08
CA ILE A 60 -2.10 -3.22 -12.70
C ILE A 60 -1.29 -2.92 -13.96
N GLY A 61 -0.69 -1.73 -14.01
CA GLY A 61 0.14 -1.26 -15.13
C GLY A 61 -0.65 -0.52 -16.22
N GLU A 62 -1.99 -0.55 -16.20
CA GLU A 62 -2.82 0.24 -17.12
C GLU A 62 -3.10 1.64 -16.53
N PRO A 63 -2.64 2.72 -17.19
CA PRO A 63 -2.91 4.07 -16.71
C PRO A 63 -4.38 4.44 -16.91
N CYS A 64 -4.99 5.08 -15.92
CA CYS A 64 -6.31 5.67 -16.07
C CYS A 64 -6.22 6.97 -16.88
N LEU A 65 -7.16 7.21 -17.80
CA LEU A 65 -7.25 8.47 -18.54
C LEU A 65 -7.89 9.60 -17.72
N ASN A 66 -8.62 9.26 -16.66
CA ASN A 66 -9.26 10.22 -15.76
C ASN A 66 -9.02 9.82 -14.29
N PRO A 67 -7.77 9.86 -13.81
CA PRO A 67 -7.45 9.57 -12.42
C PRO A 67 -7.93 10.72 -11.53
N LYS A 68 -8.51 10.37 -10.40
CA LYS A 68 -8.92 11.32 -9.35
C LYS A 68 -8.20 10.98 -8.06
N PRO A 69 -7.28 11.83 -7.57
CA PRO A 69 -6.58 11.55 -6.32
C PRO A 69 -7.55 11.46 -5.15
N ALA A 70 -7.30 10.52 -4.24
CA ALA A 70 -8.17 10.27 -3.09
C ALA A 70 -8.31 11.47 -2.16
N ASN A 71 -7.24 12.25 -2.00
CA ASN A 71 -7.24 13.57 -1.38
C ASN A 71 -5.89 14.26 -1.62
N LYS A 72 -5.69 15.48 -1.12
CA LYS A 72 -4.37 16.14 -1.11
C LYS A 72 -3.36 15.46 -0.16
N ASP A 73 -3.87 14.72 0.82
CA ASP A 73 -3.09 14.10 1.89
C ASP A 73 -2.80 12.61 1.61
N GLU A 74 -2.00 12.00 2.48
CA GLU A 74 -1.63 10.60 2.41
C GLU A 74 -2.80 9.66 2.68
N PHE A 75 -2.91 8.58 1.89
CA PHE A 75 -3.87 7.51 2.16
C PHE A 75 -3.17 6.41 2.96
N VAL A 76 -3.77 5.97 4.07
CA VAL A 76 -3.14 5.00 4.97
C VAL A 76 -3.76 3.62 4.78
N VAL A 77 -2.91 2.61 4.60
CA VAL A 77 -3.32 1.21 4.53
C VAL A 77 -2.78 0.45 5.73
N ILE A 78 -3.67 -0.24 6.45
CA ILE A 78 -3.32 -1.16 7.53
C ILE A 78 -3.14 -2.55 6.90
N ALA A 79 -1.90 -3.04 6.88
CA ALA A 79 -1.53 -4.36 6.39
C ALA A 79 -0.98 -5.23 7.53
N SER A 80 -0.88 -6.54 7.28
CA SER A 80 -0.33 -7.50 8.26
C SER A 80 1.14 -7.24 8.59
N HIS A 81 1.88 -6.62 7.67
CA HIS A 81 3.29 -6.24 7.85
C HIS A 81 3.49 -4.79 8.29
N GLY A 82 2.41 -4.05 8.55
CA GLY A 82 2.45 -2.73 9.18
C GLY A 82 1.48 -1.71 8.61
N ILE A 83 1.60 -0.47 9.10
CA ILE A 83 0.79 0.66 8.66
C ILE A 83 1.57 1.48 7.62
N ILE A 84 1.03 1.59 6.41
CA ILE A 84 1.75 2.12 5.24
C ILE A 84 0.98 3.28 4.62
N SER A 85 1.67 4.40 4.41
CA SER A 85 1.16 5.52 3.62
C SER A 85 1.42 5.31 2.12
N ILE A 86 0.37 5.43 1.32
CA ILE A 86 0.41 5.33 -0.16
C ILE A 86 -0.15 6.59 -0.81
N ASN A 87 0.20 6.79 -2.09
CA ASN A 87 -0.56 7.69 -2.96
C ASN A 87 -1.60 6.85 -3.69
N LEU A 88 -2.87 7.25 -3.64
CA LEU A 88 -3.98 6.49 -4.20
C LEU A 88 -4.82 7.36 -5.12
N ASP A 89 -5.06 6.86 -6.32
CA ASP A 89 -5.88 7.48 -7.34
C ASP A 89 -7.11 6.63 -7.63
N TYR A 90 -8.30 7.21 -7.43
CA TYR A 90 -9.55 6.62 -7.89
C TYR A 90 -9.67 6.73 -9.40
N CYS A 91 -10.41 5.80 -10.01
CA CYS A 91 -10.87 5.95 -11.37
C CYS A 91 -12.12 6.84 -11.42
N ALA A 92 -12.15 7.82 -12.32
CA ALA A 92 -13.34 8.63 -12.61
C ALA A 92 -13.81 8.48 -14.08
N CYS A 93 -13.52 7.34 -14.71
CA CYS A 93 -14.08 6.98 -16.02
C CYS A 93 -15.61 6.78 -15.95
N LEU A 94 -16.29 6.79 -17.09
CA LEU A 94 -17.77 6.66 -17.16
C LEU A 94 -18.31 5.38 -16.50
N SER A 95 -17.57 4.29 -16.53
CA SER A 95 -17.94 3.01 -15.92
C SER A 95 -17.39 2.83 -14.50
N ALA A 96 -16.80 3.87 -13.91
CA ALA A 96 -16.17 3.77 -12.60
C ALA A 96 -17.25 3.61 -11.51
N ALA A 97 -17.02 2.66 -10.61
CA ALA A 97 -17.85 2.47 -9.43
C ALA A 97 -17.57 3.55 -8.36
N ASP A 98 -18.39 3.61 -7.32
CA ASP A 98 -18.14 4.49 -6.18
C ASP A 98 -16.79 4.21 -5.50
N PRO A 99 -16.15 5.21 -4.86
CA PRO A 99 -14.83 5.06 -4.24
C PRO A 99 -14.70 3.88 -3.27
N SER A 100 -15.72 3.64 -2.44
CA SER A 100 -15.75 2.51 -1.51
C SER A 100 -15.76 1.16 -2.22
N ILE A 101 -16.47 1.06 -3.35
CA ILE A 101 -16.52 -0.16 -4.17
C ILE A 101 -15.18 -0.38 -4.86
N GLN A 102 -14.53 0.68 -5.37
CA GLN A 102 -13.21 0.57 -5.99
C GLN A 102 -12.14 0.06 -5.00
N LEU A 103 -12.20 0.50 -3.74
CA LEU A 103 -11.35 -0.03 -2.68
C LEU A 103 -11.61 -1.52 -2.43
N LEU A 104 -12.88 -1.90 -2.29
CA LEU A 104 -13.26 -3.30 -2.06
C LEU A 104 -12.83 -4.21 -3.22
N GLN A 105 -13.00 -3.77 -4.46
CA GLN A 105 -12.52 -4.47 -5.66
C GLN A 105 -11.01 -4.66 -5.65
N SER A 106 -10.28 -3.75 -5.01
CA SER A 106 -8.82 -3.79 -4.85
C SER A 106 -8.37 -4.48 -3.57
N ARG A 107 -9.27 -5.23 -2.91
CA ARG A 107 -9.04 -5.93 -1.64
C ARG A 107 -8.64 -5.01 -0.47
N LEU A 108 -9.14 -3.78 -0.49
CA LEU A 108 -9.01 -2.82 0.60
C LEU A 108 -10.39 -2.59 1.22
N PHE A 109 -10.52 -2.90 2.50
CA PHE A 109 -11.72 -2.63 3.27
C PHE A 109 -11.66 -1.21 3.83
N PRO A 110 -12.50 -0.28 3.37
CA PRO A 110 -12.45 1.11 3.82
C PRO A 110 -12.85 1.23 5.30
N ALA A 111 -12.16 2.10 6.05
CA ALA A 111 -12.54 2.41 7.43
C ALA A 111 -13.84 3.25 7.51
N THR A 112 -14.12 4.05 6.49
CA THR A 112 -15.35 4.85 6.35
C THR A 112 -15.90 4.74 4.93
N THR A 113 -17.22 4.82 4.77
CA THR A 113 -17.85 4.78 3.44
C THR A 113 -17.86 6.15 2.75
N ILE A 114 -17.78 7.23 3.52
CA ILE A 114 -17.76 8.61 3.03
C ILE A 114 -16.32 9.12 3.10
N ASN A 115 -15.75 9.44 1.93
CA ASN A 115 -14.39 9.95 1.76
C ASN A 115 -13.32 9.16 2.56
N PRO A 116 -13.11 7.87 2.25
CA PRO A 116 -12.14 7.06 2.98
C PRO A 116 -10.72 7.62 2.82
N GLN A 117 -10.03 7.76 3.96
CA GLN A 117 -8.61 8.10 4.04
C GLN A 117 -7.76 6.95 4.58
N THR A 118 -8.42 5.94 5.11
CA THR A 118 -7.79 4.75 5.67
C THR A 118 -8.53 3.52 5.20
N ALA A 119 -7.78 2.47 4.87
CA ALA A 119 -8.33 1.15 4.61
C ALA A 119 -7.49 0.07 5.28
N ALA A 120 -8.10 -1.07 5.54
CA ALA A 120 -7.43 -2.27 6.02
C ALA A 120 -7.43 -3.33 4.92
N THR A 121 -6.35 -4.09 4.81
CA THR A 121 -6.34 -5.28 3.94
C THR A 121 -7.26 -6.37 4.51
N PHE A 122 -7.85 -7.21 3.65
CA PHE A 122 -8.61 -8.36 4.14
C PHE A 122 -7.76 -9.34 4.96
N ASP A 123 -6.47 -9.46 4.63
CA ASP A 123 -5.53 -10.31 5.37
C ASP A 123 -5.34 -9.84 6.82
N VAL A 124 -5.21 -8.52 7.05
CA VAL A 124 -5.08 -7.99 8.41
C VAL A 124 -6.38 -8.14 9.22
N LEU A 125 -7.54 -8.03 8.56
CA LEU A 125 -8.84 -8.26 9.20
C LEU A 125 -9.00 -9.73 9.62
N HIS A 126 -8.56 -10.66 8.78
CA HIS A 126 -8.56 -12.08 9.10
C HIS A 126 -7.60 -12.40 10.25
N LEU A 127 -6.39 -11.83 10.23
CA LEU A 127 -5.42 -11.97 11.32
C LEU A 127 -5.97 -11.45 12.65
N PHE A 128 -6.62 -10.27 12.63
CA PHE A 128 -7.26 -9.71 13.81
C PHE A 128 -8.33 -10.65 14.37
N GLN A 129 -9.22 -11.18 13.50
CA GLN A 129 -10.27 -12.11 13.90
C GLN A 129 -9.70 -13.37 14.60
N LEU A 130 -8.62 -13.95 14.06
CA LEU A 130 -7.95 -15.12 14.65
C LEU A 130 -7.37 -14.80 16.04
N LEU A 131 -6.71 -13.66 16.20
CA LEU A 131 -6.08 -13.26 17.46
C LEU A 131 -7.11 -12.87 18.54
N THR A 132 -8.19 -12.20 18.15
CA THR A 132 -9.27 -11.86 19.07
C THR A 132 -9.98 -13.12 19.58
N PHE A 133 -10.25 -14.11 18.72
CA PHE A 133 -10.88 -15.36 19.17
C PHE A 133 -9.93 -16.31 19.90
N GLY A 134 -8.68 -16.42 19.46
CA GLY A 134 -7.71 -17.36 20.03
C GLY A 134 -7.01 -16.85 21.28
N SER A 135 -6.84 -15.54 21.44
CA SER A 135 -5.99 -14.96 22.48
C SER A 135 -6.61 -13.75 23.19
N LYS A 136 -7.86 -13.38 22.88
CA LYS A 136 -8.58 -12.22 23.45
C LYS A 136 -7.82 -10.89 23.33
N VAL A 137 -6.95 -10.76 22.33
CA VAL A 137 -6.22 -9.53 22.05
C VAL A 137 -7.21 -8.44 21.68
N SER A 138 -7.09 -7.28 22.33
CA SER A 138 -7.92 -6.12 22.04
C SER A 138 -7.54 -5.48 20.70
N GLY A 139 -8.47 -4.75 20.09
CA GLY A 139 -8.17 -3.97 18.86
C GLY A 139 -7.00 -2.99 19.04
N PHE A 140 -6.85 -2.41 20.23
CA PHE A 140 -5.79 -1.47 20.54
C PHE A 140 -4.41 -2.14 20.57
N GLU A 141 -4.28 -3.28 21.27
CA GLU A 141 -3.02 -4.04 21.34
C GLU A 141 -2.59 -4.53 19.96
N PHE A 142 -3.54 -5.00 19.15
CA PHE A 142 -3.28 -5.44 17.79
C PHE A 142 -2.79 -4.29 16.90
N TYR A 143 -3.47 -3.14 16.92
CA TYR A 143 -3.05 -1.97 16.16
C TYR A 143 -1.63 -1.52 16.56
N HIS A 144 -1.34 -1.50 17.87
CA HIS A 144 -0.02 -1.11 18.36
C HIS A 144 1.10 -2.09 17.96
N SER A 145 0.79 -3.37 17.74
CA SER A 145 1.77 -4.33 17.22
C SER A 145 2.12 -4.14 15.74
N LEU A 146 1.30 -3.38 14.99
CA LEU A 146 1.49 -3.11 13.56
C LEU A 146 2.14 -1.74 13.28
N ALA A 147 2.17 -0.85 14.29
CA ALA A 147 2.74 0.49 14.19
C ALA A 147 4.25 0.48 14.44
#